data_AF-A0A924T6D1-F1
#
_entry.id   AF-A0A924T6D1-F1
#
_cell.length_a   1.000
_cell.length_b   1.000
_cell.length_c   1.000
_cell.angle_alpha   90.00
_cell.angle_beta   90.00
_cell.angle_gamma   90.00
#
_symmetry.space_group_name_H-M   'P 1'
#
loop_
_entity.id
_entity.type
_entity.pdbx_description
1 polymer ?
#
loop_
_entity_poly.entity_id
_entity_poly.type
_entity_poly.pdbx_seq_one_letter_code
_entity_poly.pdbx_strand_id
1 'polypeptide(L)'
;MKFASKTILAAAAFIAAGAASAASGYVWNAGTGNGGLTFSSDALSALSASGSNIITATTIPSVPGLPGTGATNTAIYSKSTGNVSLAFNNATGVGDTLTTLQAAKSLVNIRRSVFNDDGSISQYNIYMAEFDVNLSNSTIYANLYSRTDAGTLVTYGKQAIFTADVAGVVGGTQGNIVVDSVSGGTAYGHASGSLAGSLRMNGTTATNILAALNLSTASNDPVAILVRTANWGTTSAAGTFTAPAAIPEPSTYALMGLGMVGIAGLRRRLTKA
;
A
#
# COMPACT_ATOMS: atom_id res chain seq x y z
N MET A 1 53.37 -16.26 -23.23
CA MET A 1 51.88 -16.35 -23.22
C MET A 1 51.32 -16.88 -21.88
N LYS A 2 51.79 -16.36 -20.72
CA LYS A 2 51.40 -16.85 -19.36
C LYS A 2 50.35 -15.99 -18.65
N PHE A 3 49.88 -14.90 -19.27
CA PHE A 3 48.99 -13.93 -18.63
C PHE A 3 47.51 -14.02 -19.06
N ALA A 4 47.20 -14.64 -20.21
CA ALA A 4 45.82 -14.69 -20.72
C ALA A 4 44.93 -15.72 -19.99
N SER A 5 45.50 -16.80 -19.46
CA SER A 5 44.75 -17.87 -18.79
C SER A 5 44.31 -17.53 -17.36
N LYS A 6 44.99 -16.58 -16.69
CA LYS A 6 44.61 -16.11 -15.34
C LYS A 6 43.41 -15.17 -15.37
N THR A 7 43.27 -14.37 -16.42
CA THR A 7 42.18 -13.40 -16.58
C THR A 7 40.84 -14.05 -16.92
N ILE A 8 40.86 -15.16 -17.69
CA ILE A 8 39.62 -15.89 -18.06
C ILE A 8 39.03 -16.63 -16.85
N LEU A 9 39.87 -17.19 -15.97
CA LEU A 9 39.42 -17.92 -14.79
C LEU A 9 38.79 -16.99 -13.73
N ALA A 10 39.32 -15.77 -13.58
CA ALA A 10 38.75 -14.76 -12.71
C ALA A 10 37.41 -14.21 -13.23
N ALA A 11 37.28 -14.04 -14.56
CA ALA A 11 36.04 -13.59 -15.18
C ALA A 11 34.91 -14.63 -15.02
N ALA A 12 35.20 -15.93 -15.19
CA ALA A 12 34.20 -16.99 -15.04
C ALA A 12 33.69 -17.15 -13.60
N ALA A 13 34.56 -16.98 -12.59
CA ALA A 13 34.15 -17.00 -11.18
C ALA A 13 33.32 -15.76 -10.79
N PHE A 14 33.64 -14.59 -11.36
CA PHE A 14 32.84 -13.38 -11.15
C PHE A 14 31.49 -13.43 -11.86
N ILE A 15 31.42 -14.06 -13.05
CA ILE A 15 30.15 -14.27 -13.77
C ILE A 15 29.29 -15.34 -13.08
N ALA A 16 29.88 -16.41 -12.52
CA ALA A 16 29.14 -17.42 -11.75
C ALA A 16 28.64 -16.90 -10.39
N ALA A 17 29.43 -16.06 -9.71
CA ALA A 17 29.00 -15.38 -8.49
C ALA A 17 27.96 -14.27 -8.79
N GLY A 18 28.09 -13.57 -9.93
CA GLY A 18 27.15 -12.55 -10.38
C GLY A 18 25.84 -13.11 -10.94
N ALA A 19 25.84 -14.36 -11.45
CA ALA A 19 24.64 -15.05 -11.91
C ALA A 19 23.87 -15.74 -10.77
N ALA A 20 24.54 -16.13 -9.68
CA ALA A 20 23.88 -16.64 -8.47
C ALA A 20 23.15 -15.53 -7.69
N SER A 21 23.57 -14.27 -7.84
CA SER A 21 22.82 -13.11 -7.33
C SER A 21 21.68 -12.65 -8.26
N ALA A 22 21.39 -13.38 -9.34
CA ALA A 22 20.32 -13.09 -10.29
C ALA A 22 19.10 -14.04 -10.16
N ALA A 23 18.98 -14.79 -9.05
CA ALA A 23 17.72 -15.43 -8.70
C ALA A 23 16.75 -14.33 -8.22
N SER A 24 15.99 -13.80 -9.17
CA SER A 24 14.90 -12.86 -8.93
C SER A 24 13.88 -13.45 -7.94
N GLY A 25 13.77 -12.80 -6.78
CA GLY A 25 12.55 -12.57 -6.04
C GLY A 25 11.99 -13.75 -5.25
N TYR A 26 12.02 -13.64 -3.93
CA TYR A 26 11.21 -14.49 -3.08
C TYR A 26 9.71 -14.36 -3.44
N VAL A 27 8.95 -15.44 -3.31
CA VAL A 27 7.48 -15.36 -3.31
C VAL A 27 7.06 -14.99 -1.88
N TRP A 28 6.86 -13.70 -1.66
CA TRP A 28 6.54 -13.15 -0.35
C TRP A 28 5.07 -13.39 0.02
N ASN A 29 4.87 -13.88 1.24
CA ASN A 29 3.59 -13.90 1.92
C ASN A 29 3.50 -12.67 2.82
N ALA A 30 2.39 -11.94 2.68
CA ALA A 30 2.11 -10.77 3.51
C ALA A 30 1.84 -11.21 4.96
N GLY A 31 2.60 -10.65 5.90
CA GLY A 31 2.35 -10.76 7.33
C GLY A 31 1.37 -9.68 7.79
N THR A 32 1.70 -9.01 8.90
CA THR A 32 0.95 -7.84 9.37
C THR A 32 1.59 -6.56 8.84
N GLY A 33 0.75 -5.57 8.54
CA GLY A 33 1.17 -4.24 8.16
C GLY A 33 0.27 -3.15 8.76
N ASN A 34 0.83 -1.96 8.90
CA ASN A 34 0.09 -0.76 9.26
C ASN A 34 0.35 0.33 8.22
N GLY A 35 -0.56 1.29 8.17
CA GLY A 35 -0.36 2.52 7.43
C GLY A 35 -1.30 3.60 7.88
N GLY A 36 -1.15 4.77 7.29
CA GLY A 36 -1.92 5.95 7.63
C GLY A 36 -2.18 6.82 6.42
N LEU A 37 -3.31 7.51 6.47
CA LEU A 37 -3.64 8.68 5.66
C LEU A 37 -3.72 9.88 6.61
N THR A 38 -2.73 10.77 6.57
CA THR A 38 -2.73 11.99 7.36
C THR A 38 -3.25 13.15 6.52
N PHE A 39 -4.43 13.67 6.88
CA PHE A 39 -5.07 14.78 6.19
C PHE A 39 -4.27 16.08 6.35
N SER A 40 -4.13 16.83 5.27
CA SER A 40 -3.54 18.17 5.31
C SER A 40 -4.50 19.18 5.95
N SER A 41 -4.00 20.40 6.22
CA SER A 41 -4.85 21.54 6.60
C SER A 41 -5.96 21.81 5.57
N ASP A 42 -5.64 21.74 4.28
CA ASP A 42 -6.59 22.03 3.20
C ASP A 42 -7.74 21.02 3.18
N ALA A 43 -7.41 19.74 3.40
CA ALA A 43 -8.39 18.67 3.48
C ALA A 43 -9.34 18.85 4.67
N LEU A 44 -8.78 19.18 5.83
CA LEU A 44 -9.56 19.46 7.04
C LEU A 44 -10.42 20.72 6.86
N SER A 45 -9.91 21.75 6.19
CA SER A 45 -10.68 22.93 5.80
C SER A 45 -11.81 22.59 4.83
N ALA A 46 -11.60 21.70 3.85
CA ALA A 46 -12.65 21.24 2.92
C ALA A 46 -13.78 20.50 3.66
N LEU A 47 -13.42 19.61 4.59
CA LEU A 47 -14.37 18.90 5.43
C LEU A 47 -15.14 19.87 6.34
N SER A 48 -14.44 20.81 6.96
CA SER A 48 -15.06 21.84 7.80
C SER A 48 -16.00 22.74 6.99
N ALA A 49 -15.60 23.21 5.80
CA ALA A 49 -16.40 24.08 4.95
C ALA A 49 -17.66 23.38 4.39
N SER A 50 -17.60 22.07 4.21
CA SER A 50 -18.76 21.26 3.82
C SER A 50 -19.67 20.86 5.00
N GLY A 51 -19.29 21.18 6.24
CA GLY A 51 -20.00 20.72 7.44
C GLY A 51 -19.90 19.21 7.67
N SER A 52 -18.87 18.58 7.12
CA SER A 52 -18.67 17.13 7.13
C SER A 52 -17.67 16.72 8.20
N ASN A 53 -17.90 15.54 8.79
CA ASN A 53 -17.00 14.94 9.78
C ASN A 53 -16.59 13.54 9.35
N ILE A 54 -15.34 13.18 9.64
CA ILE A 54 -14.85 11.81 9.47
C ILE A 54 -15.17 11.01 10.73
N ILE A 55 -15.69 9.80 10.53
CA ILE A 55 -16.12 8.89 11.58
C ILE A 55 -15.62 7.49 11.23
N THR A 56 -14.97 6.85 12.20
CA THR A 56 -14.62 5.43 12.14
C THR A 56 -15.18 4.76 13.38
N ALA A 57 -16.27 4.01 13.22
CA ALA A 57 -16.82 3.22 14.31
C ALA A 57 -15.90 2.03 14.61
N THR A 58 -15.79 1.61 15.88
CA THR A 58 -14.96 0.46 16.30
C THR A 58 -15.40 -0.84 15.63
N THR A 59 -16.70 -0.99 15.38
CA THR A 59 -17.27 -2.09 14.59
C THR A 59 -17.96 -1.51 13.35
N ILE A 60 -17.84 -2.23 12.23
CA ILE A 60 -18.53 -1.86 10.99
C ILE A 60 -20.04 -1.90 11.25
N PRO A 61 -20.77 -0.79 11.04
CA PRO A 61 -22.19 -0.68 11.35
C PRO A 61 -23.02 -1.64 10.49
N SER A 62 -24.11 -2.15 11.06
CA SER A 62 -25.06 -3.02 10.38
C SER A 62 -25.96 -2.26 9.40
N VAL A 63 -25.36 -1.81 8.30
CA VAL A 63 -26.06 -1.18 7.18
C VAL A 63 -26.27 -2.25 6.09
N PRO A 64 -27.51 -2.57 5.70
CA PRO A 64 -27.77 -3.54 4.65
C PRO A 64 -27.01 -3.21 3.35
N GLY A 65 -26.26 -4.19 2.83
CA GLY A 65 -25.45 -4.03 1.61
C GLY A 65 -24.03 -3.50 1.84
N LEU A 66 -23.67 -3.08 3.06
CA LEU A 66 -22.31 -2.65 3.38
C LEU A 66 -21.42 -3.87 3.71
N PRO A 67 -20.22 -3.98 3.11
CA PRO A 67 -19.33 -5.11 3.36
C PRO A 67 -18.79 -5.11 4.79
N GLY A 68 -18.48 -6.30 5.32
CA GLY A 68 -17.82 -6.44 6.62
C GLY A 68 -18.68 -6.11 7.84
N THR A 69 -20.01 -5.98 7.67
CA THR A 69 -20.97 -5.70 8.77
C THR A 69 -20.69 -6.54 10.01
N GLY A 70 -20.58 -5.89 11.18
CA GLY A 70 -20.35 -6.53 12.48
C GLY A 70 -18.89 -6.91 12.78
N ALA A 71 -17.98 -6.80 11.80
CA ALA A 71 -16.56 -7.01 12.04
C ALA A 71 -15.91 -5.81 12.75
N THR A 72 -14.80 -6.06 13.46
CA THR A 72 -13.92 -4.99 13.95
C THR A 72 -13.41 -4.17 12.78
N ASN A 73 -13.59 -2.85 12.86
CA ASN A 73 -13.11 -1.93 11.86
C ASN A 73 -11.59 -1.76 11.98
N THR A 74 -10.87 -2.02 10.89
CA THR A 74 -9.42 -1.86 10.84
C THR A 74 -8.99 -0.43 10.51
N ALA A 75 -9.93 0.47 10.22
CA ALA A 75 -9.70 1.91 10.07
C ALA A 75 -10.00 2.66 11.38
N ILE A 76 -9.09 3.53 11.80
CA ILE A 76 -9.24 4.34 13.01
C ILE A 76 -8.85 5.79 12.70
N TYR A 77 -9.81 6.70 12.81
CA TYR A 77 -9.58 8.13 12.67
C TYR A 77 -9.26 8.77 14.03
N SER A 78 -8.16 9.52 14.08
CA SER A 78 -7.75 10.32 15.22
C SER A 78 -7.88 11.81 14.88
N LYS A 79 -8.85 12.49 15.49
CA LYS A 79 -9.10 13.92 15.27
C LYS A 79 -7.93 14.81 15.68
N SER A 80 -7.16 14.43 16.71
CA SER A 80 -6.02 15.22 17.19
C SER A 80 -4.84 15.25 16.21
N THR A 81 -4.72 14.21 15.38
CA THR A 81 -3.63 14.08 14.40
C THR A 81 -4.10 14.25 12.97
N GLY A 82 -5.41 14.29 12.72
CA GLY A 82 -5.97 14.27 11.37
C GLY A 82 -5.63 12.98 10.60
N ASN A 83 -5.29 11.89 11.29
CA ASN A 83 -4.83 10.66 10.67
C ASN A 83 -5.89 9.56 10.70
N VAL A 84 -6.09 8.90 9.56
CA VAL A 84 -6.78 7.61 9.47
C VAL A 84 -5.72 6.52 9.45
N SER A 85 -5.59 5.80 10.55
CA SER A 85 -4.78 4.58 10.61
C SER A 85 -5.51 3.43 9.94
N LEU A 86 -4.79 2.62 9.18
CA LEU A 86 -5.26 1.43 8.48
C LEU A 86 -4.39 0.24 8.87
N ALA A 87 -5.00 -0.90 9.19
CA ALA A 87 -4.28 -2.17 9.30
C ALA A 87 -4.35 -2.92 7.97
N PHE A 88 -3.19 -3.15 7.36
CA PHE A 88 -3.05 -3.94 6.15
C PHE A 88 -2.89 -5.41 6.51
N ASN A 89 -3.71 -6.26 5.91
CA ASN A 89 -3.73 -7.69 6.18
C ASN A 89 -3.45 -8.54 4.94
N ASN A 90 -3.24 -7.89 3.79
CA ASN A 90 -2.84 -8.53 2.55
C ASN A 90 -2.02 -7.55 1.70
N ALA A 91 -1.09 -8.09 0.93
CA ALA A 91 -0.24 -7.34 0.01
C ALA A 91 0.20 -8.24 -1.12
N THR A 92 0.39 -7.67 -2.31
CA THR A 92 0.89 -8.42 -3.48
C THR A 92 2.13 -7.74 -4.05
N GLY A 93 3.03 -8.51 -4.67
CA GLY A 93 4.27 -8.02 -5.21
C GLY A 93 4.76 -8.84 -6.41
N VAL A 94 5.75 -8.29 -7.13
CA VAL A 94 6.48 -8.98 -8.19
C VAL A 94 7.94 -9.03 -7.79
N GLY A 95 8.42 -10.24 -7.50
CA GLY A 95 9.70 -10.42 -6.82
C GLY A 95 9.72 -9.69 -5.48
N ASP A 96 10.74 -8.86 -5.26
CA ASP A 96 10.90 -8.12 -4.01
C ASP A 96 10.23 -6.73 -4.03
N THR A 97 9.41 -6.41 -5.03
CA THR A 97 8.72 -5.11 -5.10
C THR A 97 7.23 -5.26 -4.82
N LEU A 98 6.72 -4.51 -3.84
CA LEU A 98 5.29 -4.44 -3.56
C LEU A 98 4.55 -3.69 -4.66
N THR A 99 3.38 -4.21 -5.02
CA THR A 99 2.48 -3.63 -6.03
C THR A 99 1.17 -3.16 -5.42
N THR A 100 0.62 -3.90 -4.45
CA THR A 100 -0.61 -3.50 -3.75
C THR A 100 -0.55 -3.78 -2.25
N LEU A 101 -1.30 -2.98 -1.48
CA LEU A 101 -1.58 -3.17 -0.05
C LEU A 101 -3.09 -3.12 0.15
N GLN A 102 -3.65 -4.06 0.91
CA GLN A 102 -5.09 -4.14 1.14
C GLN A 102 -5.40 -4.12 2.64
N ALA A 103 -6.28 -3.22 3.05
CA ALA A 103 -6.84 -3.12 4.38
C ALA A 103 -8.27 -3.66 4.34
N ALA A 104 -8.44 -4.98 4.41
CA ALA A 104 -9.77 -5.57 4.49
C ALA A 104 -10.48 -5.14 5.79
N LYS A 105 -11.81 -5.11 5.78
CA LYS A 105 -12.64 -4.70 6.94
C LYS A 105 -12.31 -3.29 7.45
N SER A 106 -11.80 -2.43 6.57
CA SER A 106 -11.64 -1.00 6.84
C SER A 106 -12.90 -0.27 6.40
N LEU A 107 -13.36 0.68 7.21
CA LEU A 107 -14.47 1.55 6.89
C LEU A 107 -14.23 2.96 7.44
N VAL A 108 -14.28 3.94 6.56
CA VAL A 108 -14.31 5.36 6.90
C VAL A 108 -15.65 5.94 6.46
N ASN A 109 -16.36 6.61 7.36
CA ASN A 109 -17.58 7.34 7.05
C ASN A 109 -17.29 8.85 7.03
N ILE A 110 -17.65 9.54 5.96
CA ILE A 110 -17.79 10.99 5.95
C ILE A 110 -19.26 11.31 6.12
N ARG A 111 -19.62 11.94 7.23
CA ARG A 111 -20.99 12.29 7.57
C ARG A 111 -21.18 13.80 7.61
N ARG A 112 -22.18 14.29 6.89
CA ARG A 112 -22.70 15.65 7.01
C ARG A 112 -24.08 15.61 7.67
N SER A 113 -24.30 16.49 8.63
CA SER A 113 -25.59 16.65 9.31
C SER A 113 -26.11 18.06 9.06
N VAL A 114 -27.36 18.16 8.60
CA VAL A 114 -28.03 19.42 8.27
C VAL A 114 -29.28 19.53 9.13
N PHE A 115 -29.45 20.67 9.81
CA PHE A 115 -30.68 21.01 10.49
C PHE A 115 -31.67 21.55 9.47
N ASN A 116 -32.85 20.96 9.44
CA ASN A 116 -33.94 21.40 8.58
C ASN A 116 -34.80 22.44 9.31
N ASP A 117 -35.56 23.22 8.56
CA ASP A 117 -36.43 24.28 9.10
C ASP A 117 -37.55 23.72 10.01
N ASP A 118 -37.90 22.44 9.86
CA ASP A 118 -38.86 21.72 10.70
C ASP A 118 -38.26 21.20 12.03
N GLY A 119 -36.97 21.48 12.28
CA GLY A 119 -36.24 21.04 13.46
C GLY A 119 -35.71 19.60 13.37
N SER A 120 -35.95 18.89 12.27
CA SER A 120 -35.35 17.57 12.02
C SER A 120 -33.89 17.67 11.60
N ILE A 121 -33.15 16.56 11.69
CA ILE A 121 -31.77 16.47 11.22
C ILE A 121 -31.72 15.50 10.06
N SER A 122 -31.25 15.98 8.90
CA SER A 122 -30.88 15.11 7.78
C SER A 122 -29.40 14.75 7.86
N GLN A 123 -29.08 13.46 7.83
CA GLN A 123 -27.71 12.96 7.74
C GLN A 123 -27.43 12.36 6.37
N TYR A 124 -26.33 12.81 5.79
CA TYR A 124 -25.78 12.33 4.54
C TYR A 124 -24.47 11.61 4.85
N ASN A 125 -24.37 10.34 4.47
CA ASN A 125 -23.22 9.50 4.77
C ASN A 125 -22.55 9.04 3.47
N ILE A 126 -21.23 9.13 3.44
CA ILE A 126 -20.36 8.49 2.48
C ILE A 126 -19.54 7.44 3.20
N TYR A 127 -19.65 6.19 2.79
CA TYR A 127 -18.83 5.10 3.29
C TYR A 127 -17.74 4.76 2.27
N MET A 128 -16.50 4.75 2.72
CA MET A 128 -15.35 4.24 1.98
C MET A 128 -14.90 2.96 2.68
N ALA A 129 -15.06 1.83 2.00
CA ALA A 129 -14.78 0.51 2.57
C ALA A 129 -13.65 -0.20 1.82
N GLU A 130 -12.93 -1.08 2.52
CA GLU A 130 -11.95 -2.01 1.95
C GLU A 130 -10.86 -1.30 1.13
N PHE A 131 -10.13 -0.40 1.80
CA PHE A 131 -9.06 0.36 1.19
C PHE A 131 -8.00 -0.53 0.55
N ASP A 132 -7.60 -0.17 -0.66
CA ASP A 132 -6.59 -0.84 -1.47
C ASP A 132 -5.65 0.22 -2.04
N VAL A 133 -4.36 0.12 -1.73
CA VAL A 133 -3.34 1.04 -2.23
C VAL A 133 -2.59 0.34 -3.35
N ASN A 134 -2.64 0.90 -4.54
CA ASN A 134 -1.86 0.47 -5.68
C ASN A 134 -0.62 1.36 -5.81
N LEU A 135 0.54 0.76 -5.60
CA LEU A 135 1.84 1.45 -5.61
C LEU A 135 2.35 1.69 -7.05
N SER A 136 1.85 0.94 -8.03
CA SER A 136 2.27 1.08 -9.44
C SER A 136 1.70 2.33 -10.10
N ASN A 137 0.51 2.77 -9.68
CA ASN A 137 -0.15 3.99 -10.17
C ASN A 137 -0.40 5.03 -9.07
N SER A 138 0.25 4.89 -7.92
CA SER A 138 0.15 5.79 -6.75
C SER A 138 -1.29 6.15 -6.37
N THR A 139 -2.21 5.20 -6.42
CA THR A 139 -3.64 5.44 -6.22
C THR A 139 -4.20 4.59 -5.07
N ILE A 140 -4.97 5.25 -4.21
CA ILE A 140 -5.77 4.64 -3.15
C ILE A 140 -7.19 4.43 -3.66
N TYR A 141 -7.62 3.19 -3.69
CA TYR A 141 -8.96 2.76 -4.04
C TYR A 141 -9.76 2.40 -2.80
N ALA A 142 -11.08 2.53 -2.89
CA ALA A 142 -12.02 1.98 -1.91
C ALA A 142 -13.37 1.71 -2.59
N ASN A 143 -14.16 0.81 -2.01
CA ASN A 143 -15.56 0.66 -2.37
C ASN A 143 -16.35 1.84 -1.78
N LEU A 144 -17.00 2.62 -2.65
CA LEU A 144 -17.72 3.83 -2.26
C LEU A 144 -19.23 3.57 -2.20
N TYR A 145 -19.83 3.96 -1.09
CA TYR A 145 -21.27 3.88 -0.87
C TYR A 145 -21.81 5.20 -0.32
N SER A 146 -23.08 5.50 -0.59
CA SER A 146 -23.77 6.61 0.05
C SER A 146 -25.10 6.19 0.65
N ARG A 147 -25.49 6.87 1.73
CA ARG A 147 -26.80 6.68 2.35
C ARG A 147 -27.27 7.96 3.03
N THR A 148 -28.52 8.32 2.82
CA THR A 148 -29.23 9.30 3.66
C THR A 148 -29.91 8.56 4.81
N ASP A 149 -29.85 9.06 6.04
CA ASP A 149 -30.43 8.49 7.29
C ASP A 149 -30.99 7.05 7.19
N ALA A 150 -32.27 6.94 6.77
CA ALA A 150 -33.00 5.68 6.62
C ALA A 150 -33.13 5.21 5.16
N GLY A 151 -32.67 5.98 4.19
CA GLY A 151 -32.72 5.69 2.77
C GLY A 151 -31.92 4.45 2.36
N THR A 152 -32.10 4.04 1.10
CA THR A 152 -31.41 2.90 0.51
C THR A 152 -29.92 3.19 0.34
N LEU A 153 -29.07 2.21 0.61
CA LEU A 153 -27.64 2.28 0.30
C LEU A 153 -27.45 2.34 -1.22
N VAL A 154 -26.78 3.37 -1.71
CA VAL A 154 -26.35 3.49 -3.11
C VAL A 154 -24.90 3.03 -3.20
N THR A 155 -24.60 2.17 -4.18
CA THR A 155 -23.24 1.69 -4.45
C THR A 155 -22.66 2.36 -5.68
N TYR A 156 -21.42 2.83 -5.58
CA TYR A 156 -20.64 3.35 -6.71
C TYR A 156 -19.52 2.38 -7.11
N GLY A 157 -19.41 1.22 -6.44
CA GLY A 157 -18.34 0.24 -6.66
C GLY A 157 -16.96 0.74 -6.22
N LYS A 158 -15.91 0.06 -6.70
CA LYS A 158 -14.51 0.40 -6.42
C LYS A 158 -14.13 1.67 -7.18
N GLN A 159 -13.79 2.72 -6.45
CA GLN A 159 -13.44 4.03 -6.99
C GLN A 159 -11.99 4.37 -6.64
N ALA A 160 -11.31 5.09 -7.53
CA ALA A 160 -10.05 5.75 -7.21
C ALA A 160 -10.37 6.94 -6.29
N ILE A 161 -10.06 6.83 -5.00
CA ILE A 161 -10.38 7.88 -4.03
C ILE A 161 -9.35 8.99 -4.12
N PHE A 162 -8.08 8.63 -3.96
CA PHE A 162 -6.97 9.56 -3.99
C PHE A 162 -5.88 9.05 -4.92
N THR A 163 -5.30 9.94 -5.71
CA THR A 163 -4.08 9.68 -6.48
C THR A 163 -3.02 10.66 -6.04
N ALA A 164 -1.81 10.18 -5.77
CA ALA A 164 -0.69 11.04 -5.45
C ALA A 164 -0.26 11.83 -6.70
N ASP A 165 0.07 13.11 -6.53
CA ASP A 165 0.47 13.98 -7.64
C ASP A 165 1.88 13.68 -8.17
N VAL A 166 2.66 12.87 -7.46
CA VAL A 166 3.94 12.33 -7.91
C VAL A 166 3.87 10.80 -7.95
N ALA A 167 4.34 10.22 -9.05
CA ALA A 167 4.39 8.76 -9.20
C ALA A 167 5.46 8.14 -8.30
N GLY A 168 5.18 6.94 -7.81
CA GLY A 168 6.11 6.12 -7.02
C GLY A 168 5.95 6.26 -5.51
N VAL A 169 6.89 5.61 -4.80
CA VAL A 169 6.94 5.48 -3.35
C VAL A 169 8.25 6.09 -2.84
N VAL A 170 8.18 6.88 -1.78
CA VAL A 170 9.31 7.56 -1.15
C VAL A 170 9.45 7.17 0.32
N GLY A 171 10.65 7.36 0.86
CA GLY A 171 10.97 7.03 2.25
C GLY A 171 11.03 5.52 2.51
N GLY A 172 11.57 5.15 3.67
CA GLY A 172 11.70 3.75 4.07
C GLY A 172 12.45 2.91 3.04
N THR A 173 11.88 1.76 2.69
CA THR A 173 12.41 0.86 1.66
C THR A 173 11.86 1.17 0.26
N GLN A 174 11.10 2.25 0.11
CA GLN A 174 10.50 2.69 -1.16
C GLN A 174 9.60 1.62 -1.80
N GLY A 175 8.92 0.82 -0.97
CA GLY A 175 8.05 -0.27 -1.43
C GLY A 175 8.77 -1.57 -1.81
N ASN A 176 10.10 -1.62 -1.72
CA ASN A 176 10.85 -2.86 -1.87
C ASN A 176 10.87 -3.64 -0.55
N ILE A 177 10.78 -4.95 -0.62
CA ILE A 177 10.92 -5.86 0.51
C ILE A 177 12.41 -6.10 0.71
N VAL A 178 12.91 -5.76 1.89
CA VAL A 178 14.30 -5.97 2.30
C VAL A 178 14.34 -7.19 3.20
N VAL A 179 15.22 -8.13 2.90
CA VAL A 179 15.43 -9.33 3.73
C VAL A 179 16.19 -8.93 5.01
N ASP A 180 15.60 -9.23 6.16
CA ASP A 180 16.21 -9.00 7.47
C ASP A 180 17.02 -10.20 7.94
N SER A 181 16.47 -11.40 7.76
CA SER A 181 17.12 -12.64 8.21
C SER A 181 16.60 -13.85 7.45
N VAL A 182 17.37 -14.94 7.49
CA VAL A 182 16.95 -16.26 7.02
C VAL A 182 17.19 -17.25 8.13
N SER A 183 16.14 -17.92 8.60
CA SER A 183 16.21 -18.91 9.68
C SER A 183 15.20 -20.04 9.44
N GLY A 184 15.61 -21.28 9.69
CA GLY A 184 14.74 -22.45 9.55
C GLY A 184 14.13 -22.63 8.16
N GLY A 185 14.85 -22.24 7.09
CA GLY A 185 14.35 -22.33 5.72
C GLY A 185 13.28 -21.28 5.38
N THR A 186 13.14 -20.23 6.19
CA THR A 186 12.24 -19.10 5.93
C THR A 186 13.04 -17.80 5.92
N ALA A 187 12.85 -16.98 4.90
CA ALA A 187 13.31 -15.60 4.83
C ALA A 187 12.27 -14.68 5.48
N TYR A 188 12.73 -13.76 6.31
CA TYR A 188 11.93 -12.71 6.94
C TYR A 188 12.36 -11.38 6.34
N GLY A 189 11.40 -10.54 5.97
CA GLY A 189 11.69 -9.22 5.45
C GLY A 189 10.68 -8.18 5.90
N HIS A 190 10.99 -6.93 5.59
CA HIS A 190 10.10 -5.80 5.84
C HIS A 190 10.05 -4.89 4.62
N ALA A 191 8.97 -4.12 4.52
CA ALA A 191 8.88 -3.01 3.59
C ALA A 191 8.22 -1.82 4.25
N SER A 192 8.63 -0.62 3.86
CA SER A 192 8.04 0.63 4.32
C SER A 192 8.14 1.71 3.26
N GLY A 193 7.28 2.72 3.35
CA GLY A 193 7.32 3.88 2.47
C GLY A 193 6.04 4.71 2.53
N SER A 194 5.94 5.66 1.62
CA SER A 194 4.79 6.53 1.42
C SER A 194 4.62 6.81 -0.08
N LEU A 195 3.39 6.97 -0.56
CA LEU A 195 3.14 7.53 -1.88
C LEU A 195 3.81 8.91 -2.01
N ALA A 196 4.46 9.14 -3.15
CA ALA A 196 5.19 10.38 -3.40
C ALA A 196 4.22 11.56 -3.60
N GLY A 197 4.49 12.66 -2.90
CA GLY A 197 3.75 13.91 -3.10
C GLY A 197 2.43 14.00 -2.33
N SER A 198 1.59 14.93 -2.78
CA SER A 198 0.29 15.25 -2.18
C SER A 198 -0.81 14.40 -2.79
N LEU A 199 -1.75 13.94 -1.97
CA LEU A 199 -2.91 13.22 -2.45
C LEU A 199 -3.95 14.16 -3.04
N ARG A 200 -4.48 13.82 -4.20
CA ARG A 200 -5.55 14.55 -4.89
C ARG A 200 -6.75 13.64 -5.04
N MET A 201 -7.94 14.16 -4.74
CA MET A 201 -9.18 13.40 -4.94
C MET A 201 -9.49 13.32 -6.43
N ASN A 202 -9.88 12.13 -6.90
CA ASN A 202 -10.29 11.96 -8.29
C ASN A 202 -11.56 12.76 -8.60
N GLY A 203 -11.66 13.39 -9.77
CA GLY A 203 -12.79 14.26 -10.12
C GLY A 203 -14.15 13.57 -10.13
N THR A 204 -14.22 12.30 -10.57
CA THR A 204 -15.46 11.50 -10.53
C THR A 204 -15.84 11.19 -9.09
N THR A 205 -14.87 10.75 -8.28
CA THR A 205 -15.08 10.46 -6.86
C THR A 205 -15.52 11.70 -6.09
N ALA A 206 -14.87 12.85 -6.32
CA ALA A 206 -15.23 14.13 -5.71
C ALA A 206 -16.68 14.51 -6.05
N THR A 207 -17.09 14.34 -7.31
CA THR A 207 -18.46 14.63 -7.75
C THR A 207 -19.47 13.72 -7.08
N ASN A 208 -19.18 12.41 -6.97
CA ASN A 208 -20.04 11.46 -6.26
C ASN A 208 -20.14 11.80 -4.76
N ILE A 209 -19.03 12.15 -4.11
CA ILE A 209 -19.00 12.55 -2.70
C ILE A 209 -19.81 13.82 -2.47
N LEU A 210 -19.60 14.86 -3.28
CA LEU A 210 -20.34 16.12 -3.19
C LEU A 210 -21.85 15.91 -3.36
N ALA A 211 -22.25 15.18 -4.42
CA ALA A 211 -23.65 14.90 -4.68
C ALA A 211 -24.29 14.10 -3.54
N ALA A 212 -23.61 13.06 -3.06
CA ALA A 212 -24.11 12.22 -1.96
C ALA A 212 -24.20 12.95 -0.61
N LEU A 213 -23.33 13.92 -0.37
CA LEU A 213 -23.37 14.81 0.79
C LEU A 213 -24.38 15.96 0.62
N ASN A 214 -25.15 15.96 -0.48
CA ASN A 214 -26.10 17.02 -0.83
C ASN A 214 -25.45 18.41 -0.88
N LEU A 215 -24.29 18.47 -1.54
CA LEU A 215 -23.52 19.69 -1.80
C LEU A 215 -23.55 20.00 -3.29
N SER A 216 -23.29 21.27 -3.63
CA SER A 216 -23.15 21.70 -5.01
C SER A 216 -22.02 20.93 -5.71
N THR A 217 -22.28 20.49 -6.93
CA THR A 217 -21.27 19.91 -7.83
C THR A 217 -20.83 20.91 -8.90
N ALA A 218 -21.32 22.16 -8.85
CA ALA A 218 -20.95 23.17 -9.83
C ALA A 218 -19.44 23.45 -9.81
N SER A 219 -18.85 23.79 -10.95
CA SER A 219 -17.41 24.06 -11.07
C SER A 219 -17.01 25.41 -10.48
N ASN A 220 -17.97 26.30 -10.23
CA ASN A 220 -17.78 27.63 -9.66
C ASN A 220 -18.16 27.70 -8.16
N ASP A 221 -18.64 26.61 -7.57
CA ASP A 221 -18.94 26.57 -6.14
C ASP A 221 -17.63 26.48 -5.33
N PRO A 222 -17.39 27.37 -4.35
CA PRO A 222 -16.13 27.38 -3.60
C PRO A 222 -15.84 26.08 -2.84
N VAL A 223 -16.86 25.43 -2.27
CA VAL A 223 -16.69 24.17 -1.53
C VAL A 223 -16.37 23.04 -2.51
N ALA A 224 -17.07 23.01 -3.65
CA ALA A 224 -16.83 22.02 -4.69
C ALA A 224 -15.43 22.16 -5.32
N ILE A 225 -14.95 23.38 -5.53
CA ILE A 225 -13.58 23.66 -5.95
C ILE A 225 -12.60 23.14 -4.89
N LEU A 226 -12.79 23.52 -3.63
CA LEU A 226 -11.91 23.14 -2.53
C LEU A 226 -11.79 21.62 -2.40
N VAL A 227 -12.91 20.87 -2.44
CA VAL A 227 -12.90 19.40 -2.39
C VAL A 227 -12.10 18.79 -3.55
N ARG A 228 -12.19 19.35 -4.75
CA ARG A 228 -11.50 18.83 -5.95
C ARG A 228 -10.02 19.19 -6.00
N THR A 229 -9.65 20.37 -5.52
CA THR A 229 -8.29 20.91 -5.67
C THR A 229 -7.46 20.85 -4.40
N ALA A 230 -8.05 20.53 -3.24
CA ALA A 230 -7.30 20.43 -1.99
C ALA A 230 -6.17 19.39 -2.08
N ASN A 231 -5.10 19.66 -1.34
CA ASN A 231 -4.18 18.61 -0.94
C ASN A 231 -4.89 17.75 0.11
N TRP A 232 -5.20 16.50 -0.19
CA TRP A 232 -5.87 15.59 0.73
C TRP A 232 -4.92 14.98 1.78
N GLY A 233 -3.62 15.26 1.68
CA GLY A 233 -2.63 14.86 2.68
C GLY A 233 -1.58 13.90 2.12
N THR A 234 -1.01 13.11 3.02
CA THR A 234 0.08 12.17 2.72
C THR A 234 -0.19 10.80 3.31
N THR A 235 0.48 9.78 2.78
CA THR A 235 0.38 8.41 3.30
C THR A 235 1.58 8.01 4.16
N SER A 236 1.49 6.87 4.83
CA SER A 236 2.62 6.06 5.26
C SER A 236 2.19 4.61 5.31
N ALA A 237 3.12 3.68 5.12
CA ALA A 237 2.88 2.25 5.27
C ALA A 237 4.16 1.55 5.73
N ALA A 238 4.00 0.53 6.57
CA ALA A 238 5.05 -0.40 6.95
C ALA A 238 4.47 -1.79 7.16
N GLY A 239 5.23 -2.82 6.83
CA GLY A 239 4.78 -4.20 7.00
C GLY A 239 5.92 -5.20 7.03
N THR A 240 5.57 -6.42 7.44
CA THR A 240 6.48 -7.56 7.53
C THR A 240 6.04 -8.67 6.58
N PHE A 241 7.02 -9.42 6.08
CA PHE A 241 6.85 -10.40 5.02
C PHE A 241 7.66 -11.66 5.33
N THR A 242 7.14 -12.80 4.89
CA THR A 242 7.87 -14.08 4.99
C THR A 242 7.87 -14.79 3.65
N ALA A 243 8.93 -15.49 3.34
CA ALA A 243 9.01 -16.32 2.15
C ALA A 243 9.79 -17.61 2.44
N PRO A 244 9.48 -18.72 1.75
CA PRO A 244 10.37 -19.87 1.76
C PRO A 244 11.78 -19.45 1.34
N ALA A 245 12.79 -19.80 2.12
CA ALA A 245 14.17 -19.49 1.76
C ALA A 245 14.50 -20.15 0.42
N ALA A 246 15.12 -19.42 -0.51
CA ALA A 246 15.66 -20.02 -1.72
C ALA A 246 16.80 -20.96 -1.29
N ILE A 247 16.50 -22.26 -1.22
CA ILE A 247 17.52 -23.28 -0.99
C ILE A 247 18.40 -23.26 -2.24
N PRO A 248 19.72 -23.00 -2.15
CA PRO A 248 20.58 -23.08 -3.31
C PRO A 248 20.42 -24.47 -3.92
N GLU A 249 20.16 -24.55 -5.23
CA GLU A 249 19.95 -25.85 -5.87
C GLU A 249 21.16 -26.77 -5.66
N PRO A 250 20.96 -28.11 -5.61
CA PRO A 250 22.06 -29.08 -5.49
C PRO A 250 23.17 -28.89 -6.53
N SER A 251 22.82 -28.35 -7.70
CA SER A 251 23.74 -27.95 -8.78
C SER A 251 24.72 -26.86 -8.36
N THR A 252 24.29 -25.88 -7.57
CA THR A 252 25.14 -24.81 -7.01
C THR A 252 26.14 -25.39 -6.01
N TYR A 253 25.69 -26.30 -5.14
CA TYR A 253 26.57 -27.02 -4.22
C TYR A 253 27.55 -27.94 -4.97
N ALA A 254 27.09 -28.63 -6.02
CA ALA A 254 27.93 -29.47 -6.85
C ALA A 254 28.99 -28.64 -7.62
N LEU A 255 28.63 -27.47 -8.12
CA LEU A 255 29.54 -26.57 -8.82
C LEU A 255 30.58 -25.96 -7.87
N MET A 256 30.16 -25.56 -6.66
CA MET A 256 31.08 -25.11 -5.61
C MET A 256 32.02 -26.24 -5.16
N GLY A 257 31.49 -27.46 -4.99
CA GLY A 257 32.25 -28.65 -4.67
C GLY A 257 33.28 -29.01 -5.75
N LEU A 258 32.87 -29.03 -7.02
CA LEU A 258 33.75 -29.26 -8.17
C LEU A 258 34.80 -28.15 -8.31
N GLY A 259 34.43 -26.89 -8.04
CA GLY A 259 35.36 -25.76 -8.01
C GLY A 259 36.46 -25.93 -6.97
N MET A 260 36.12 -26.38 -5.76
CA MET A 260 37.11 -26.65 -4.71
C MET A 260 38.00 -27.86 -5.04
N VAL A 261 37.45 -28.93 -5.61
CA VAL A 261 38.24 -30.09 -6.07
C VAL A 261 39.19 -29.70 -7.20
N GLY A 262 38.74 -28.86 -8.14
CA GLY A 262 39.58 -28.32 -9.21
C GLY A 262 40.75 -27.48 -8.71
N ILE A 263 40.52 -26.62 -7.72
CA ILE A 263 41.57 -25.80 -7.08
C ILE A 263 42.56 -26.66 -6.29
N ALA A 264 42.09 -27.68 -5.57
CA ALA A 264 42.95 -28.63 -4.88
C ALA A 264 43.83 -29.44 -5.86
N GLY A 265 43.28 -29.85 -7.01
CA GLY A 265 44.01 -30.52 -8.08
C GLY A 265 45.11 -29.65 -8.71
N LEU A 266 44.81 -28.36 -8.96
CA LEU A 266 45.77 -27.38 -9.47
C LEU A 266 46.91 -27.12 -8.47
N ARG A 267 46.61 -27.02 -7.17
CA ARG A 267 47.62 -26.81 -6.12
C ARG A 267 48.59 -27.99 -6.01
N ARG A 268 48.10 -29.23 -6.19
CA ARG A 268 48.92 -30.45 -6.17
C ARG A 268 49.85 -30.58 -7.38
N ARG A 269 49.50 -29.98 -8.51
CA ARG A 269 50.39 -29.88 -9.69
C ARG A 269 51.46 -28.81 -9.54
N LEU A 270 51.16 -27.70 -8.86
CA LEU A 270 52.13 -26.62 -8.60
C LEU A 270 53.17 -26.96 -7.53
N THR A 271 52.92 -27.94 -6.66
CA THR A 271 53.89 -28.42 -5.64
C THR A 271 54.81 -29.53 -6.14
N LYS A 272 54.58 -30.07 -7.35
CA LYS A 272 55.39 -31.11 -7.99
C LYS A 272 56.19 -30.61 -9.21
N ALA A 273 56.25 -29.29 -9.41
CA ALA A 273 57.11 -28.63 -10.38
C ALA A 273 58.12 -27.76 -9.63
#